data_AF-A0A3D2L188-F1
#
_entry.id   AF-A0A3D2L188-F1
#
_cell.length_a   1.000
_cell.length_b   1.000
_cell.length_c   1.000
_cell.angle_alpha   90.00
_cell.angle_beta   90.00
_cell.angle_gamma   90.00
#
_symmetry.space_group_name_H-M   'P 1'
#
loop_
_entity.id
_entity.type
_entity.pdbx_description
1 polymer ?
#
loop_
_entity_poly.entity_id
_entity_poly.type
_entity_poly.pdbx_seq_one_letter_code
_entity_poly.pdbx_strand_id
1 'polypeptide(L)'
;FASYVLAAFSPVERWRATLRPAADWMLAFGAIAIVLTIAAGFQAYYTVAHDAPSHAAMTTHRNWAVPSGLAILILAAWRWTGRTKAPSGIFVTGLAAAALGLTVTAWWGGKIVYGYGLGVKSLPQVTGDGHDHDHGGGVAAADHDMDPMPDSAPTADVHDNADGHHDTAPTSHDNSDGHHDEDSPSAIPAPQAGSPASVADAFGEALKAGDEAALRALFAPGAVIAEGGGAERSFEEYAGHHMSNDMAYAAAVSFDLKDRNILENGNIATVISQSEINGAYRGEPVHRQAMETMVLKRDAGVWKIHHVHWSSAPITEDHEH
;
A
#
# COMPACT_ATOMS: atom_id res chain seq x y z
N PHE A 1 -23.42 13.76 -26.38
CA PHE A 1 -24.85 13.49 -26.11
C PHE A 1 -25.63 14.76 -25.79
N ALA A 2 -25.30 15.50 -24.73
CA ALA A 2 -26.06 16.70 -24.30
C ALA A 2 -26.33 17.72 -25.41
N SER A 3 -25.34 18.03 -26.25
CA SER A 3 -25.51 18.96 -27.39
C SER A 3 -26.53 18.47 -28.43
N TYR A 4 -26.67 17.15 -28.63
CA TYR A 4 -27.71 16.59 -29.51
C TYR A 4 -29.11 16.70 -28.90
N VAL A 5 -29.23 16.48 -27.58
CA VAL A 5 -30.50 16.65 -26.86
C VAL A 5 -30.93 18.12 -26.91
N LEU A 6 -30.02 19.04 -26.58
CA LEU A 6 -30.30 20.48 -26.64
C LEU A 6 -30.67 20.95 -28.05
N ALA A 7 -30.01 20.41 -29.09
CA ALA A 7 -30.36 20.72 -30.47
C ALA A 7 -31.70 20.11 -30.95
N ALA A 8 -32.17 19.03 -30.31
CA ALA A 8 -33.44 18.39 -30.64
C ALA A 8 -34.64 19.11 -30.02
N PHE A 9 -34.49 19.65 -28.80
CA PHE A 9 -35.59 20.28 -28.05
C PHE A 9 -35.54 21.81 -27.99
N SER A 10 -34.45 22.45 -28.44
CA SER A 10 -34.39 23.92 -28.41
C SER A 10 -35.45 24.54 -29.32
N PRO A 11 -36.26 25.50 -28.83
CA PRO A 11 -37.21 26.25 -29.66
C PRO A 11 -36.50 27.28 -30.55
N VAL A 12 -35.21 27.54 -30.33
CA VAL A 12 -34.46 28.64 -30.98
C VAL A 12 -33.66 28.12 -32.19
N GLU A 13 -34.05 28.53 -33.39
CA GLU A 13 -33.45 28.13 -34.67
C GLU A 13 -31.91 28.30 -34.68
N ARG A 14 -31.43 29.46 -34.21
CA ARG A 14 -29.99 29.80 -34.18
C ARG A 14 -29.16 28.84 -33.32
N TRP A 15 -29.73 28.30 -32.25
CA TRP A 15 -29.03 27.35 -31.36
C TRP A 15 -28.95 25.98 -32.01
N ARG A 16 -29.99 25.55 -32.73
CA ARG A 16 -29.92 24.30 -33.51
C ARG A 16 -28.85 24.39 -34.59
N ALA A 17 -28.74 25.55 -35.25
CA ALA A 17 -27.77 25.79 -36.32
C ALA A 17 -26.31 25.75 -35.83
N THR A 18 -26.03 26.16 -34.59
CA THR A 18 -24.67 26.16 -34.02
C THR A 18 -24.34 24.88 -33.23
N LEU A 19 -25.30 24.33 -32.49
CA LEU A 19 -25.09 23.14 -31.65
C LEU A 19 -24.92 21.86 -32.46
N ARG A 20 -25.57 21.72 -33.62
CA ARG A 20 -25.49 20.50 -34.45
C ARG A 20 -24.07 20.30 -35.02
N PRO A 21 -23.45 21.28 -35.72
CA PRO A 21 -22.07 21.13 -36.18
C PRO A 21 -21.09 20.88 -35.04
N ALA A 22 -21.27 21.58 -33.90
CA ALA A 22 -20.43 21.36 -32.73
C ALA A 22 -20.57 19.93 -32.19
N ALA A 23 -21.80 19.41 -32.08
CA ALA A 23 -22.05 18.04 -31.63
C ALA A 23 -21.43 16.98 -32.56
N ASP A 24 -21.46 17.23 -33.87
CA ASP A 24 -20.87 16.34 -34.88
C ASP A 24 -19.34 16.26 -34.74
N TRP A 25 -18.69 17.41 -34.57
CA TRP A 25 -17.25 17.46 -34.34
C TRP A 25 -16.85 16.86 -33.00
N MET A 26 -17.61 17.13 -31.92
CA MET A 26 -17.37 16.49 -30.63
C MET A 26 -17.50 14.98 -30.70
N LEU A 27 -18.49 14.45 -31.43
CA LEU A 27 -18.64 13.01 -31.63
C LEU A 27 -17.49 12.43 -32.45
N ALA A 28 -17.01 13.13 -33.49
CA ALA A 28 -15.86 12.70 -34.28
C ALA A 28 -14.56 12.67 -33.48
N PHE A 29 -14.26 13.73 -32.72
CA PHE A 29 -13.08 13.74 -31.83
C PHE A 29 -13.19 12.72 -30.71
N GLY A 30 -14.40 12.55 -30.15
CA GLY A 30 -14.68 11.51 -29.17
C GLY A 30 -14.44 10.11 -29.74
N ALA A 31 -14.83 9.84 -30.98
CA ALA A 31 -14.57 8.57 -31.65
C ALA A 31 -13.07 8.29 -31.79
N ILE A 32 -12.28 9.29 -32.20
CA ILE A 32 -10.81 9.16 -32.26
C ILE A 32 -10.23 8.88 -30.86
N ALA A 33 -10.65 9.63 -29.85
CA ALA A 33 -10.21 9.42 -28.47
C ALA A 33 -10.56 8.00 -27.96
N ILE A 34 -11.73 7.47 -28.30
CA ILE A 34 -12.17 6.10 -27.97
C ILE A 34 -11.24 5.05 -28.58
N VAL A 35 -10.84 5.20 -29.85
CA VAL A 35 -9.89 4.28 -30.48
C VAL A 35 -8.56 4.29 -29.71
N LEU A 36 -8.04 5.47 -29.39
CA LEU A 36 -6.79 5.61 -28.63
C LEU A 36 -6.92 5.04 -27.21
N THR A 37 -8.03 5.26 -26.52
CA THR A 37 -8.23 4.74 -25.15
C THR A 37 -8.41 3.22 -25.13
N ILE A 38 -9.11 2.64 -26.11
CA ILE A 38 -9.20 1.18 -26.24
C ILE A 38 -7.82 0.57 -26.52
N ALA A 39 -7.04 1.17 -27.43
CA ALA A 39 -5.69 0.71 -27.72
C ALA A 39 -4.78 0.77 -26.49
N ALA A 40 -4.78 1.90 -25.76
CA ALA A 40 -4.03 2.05 -24.51
C ALA A 40 -4.51 1.05 -23.43
N GLY A 41 -5.82 0.81 -23.33
CA GLY A 41 -6.39 -0.17 -22.42
C GLY A 41 -5.95 -1.59 -22.72
N PHE A 42 -5.90 -1.98 -24.01
CA PHE A 42 -5.36 -3.28 -24.41
C PHE A 42 -3.86 -3.40 -24.16
N GLN A 43 -3.08 -2.35 -24.43
CA GLN A 43 -1.67 -2.32 -24.07
C GLN A 43 -1.51 -2.61 -22.57
N ALA A 44 -2.21 -1.87 -21.70
CA ALA A 44 -2.14 -2.08 -20.26
C ALA A 44 -2.60 -3.50 -19.84
N TYR A 45 -3.67 -4.02 -20.45
CA TYR A 45 -4.19 -5.36 -20.19
C TYR A 45 -3.16 -6.47 -20.45
N TYR A 46 -2.28 -6.30 -21.44
CA TYR A 46 -1.27 -7.30 -21.80
C TYR A 46 0.12 -7.05 -21.22
N THR A 47 0.43 -5.85 -20.75
CA THR A 47 1.81 -5.50 -20.35
C THR A 47 1.98 -5.18 -18.86
N VAL A 48 0.91 -4.81 -18.15
CA VAL A 48 1.01 -4.47 -16.71
C VAL A 48 0.92 -5.76 -15.89
N ALA A 49 1.86 -5.98 -14.98
CA ALA A 49 1.81 -7.08 -14.03
C ALA A 49 0.70 -6.85 -12.99
N HIS A 50 -0.11 -7.88 -12.72
CA HIS A 50 -1.24 -7.79 -11.79
C HIS A 50 -1.67 -9.17 -11.30
N ASP A 51 -2.34 -9.22 -10.14
CA ASP A 51 -2.85 -10.44 -9.54
C ASP A 51 -4.17 -10.95 -10.16
N ALA A 52 -4.63 -12.13 -9.75
CA ALA A 52 -5.85 -12.73 -10.29
C ALA A 52 -7.13 -11.89 -10.04
N PRO A 53 -7.36 -11.31 -8.84
CA PRO A 53 -8.49 -10.38 -8.62
C PRO A 53 -8.47 -9.16 -9.54
N SER A 54 -7.29 -8.57 -9.72
CA SER A 54 -7.05 -7.43 -10.61
C SER A 54 -7.31 -7.82 -12.08
N HIS A 55 -6.89 -9.02 -12.48
CA HIS A 55 -7.15 -9.56 -13.83
C HIS A 55 -8.64 -9.69 -14.12
N ALA A 56 -9.41 -10.21 -13.14
CA ALA A 56 -10.87 -10.34 -13.26
C ALA A 56 -11.57 -8.98 -13.36
N ALA A 57 -11.12 -8.00 -12.57
CA ALA A 57 -11.62 -6.63 -12.65
C ALA A 57 -11.31 -5.97 -14.00
N MET A 58 -10.07 -6.09 -14.50
CA MET A 58 -9.67 -5.61 -15.83
C MET A 58 -10.47 -6.26 -16.95
N THR A 59 -10.73 -7.56 -16.85
CA THR A 59 -11.55 -8.30 -17.83
C THR A 59 -12.98 -7.79 -17.83
N THR A 60 -13.55 -7.51 -16.66
CA THR A 60 -14.90 -6.94 -16.55
C THR A 60 -14.96 -5.54 -17.13
N HIS A 61 -13.99 -4.68 -16.83
CA HIS A 61 -13.89 -3.35 -17.43
C HIS A 61 -13.79 -3.42 -18.96
N ARG A 62 -12.93 -4.29 -19.50
CA ARG A 62 -12.79 -4.51 -20.96
C ARG A 62 -14.11 -4.94 -21.60
N ASN A 63 -14.84 -5.85 -20.95
CA ASN A 63 -16.13 -6.35 -21.45
C ASN A 63 -17.21 -5.25 -21.49
N TRP A 64 -17.07 -4.18 -20.71
CA TRP A 64 -17.89 -2.97 -20.85
C TRP A 64 -17.31 -1.97 -21.85
N ALA A 65 -16.00 -1.74 -21.82
CA ALA A 65 -15.30 -0.74 -22.62
C ALA A 65 -15.37 -1.02 -24.13
N VAL A 66 -15.13 -2.27 -24.54
CA VAL A 66 -15.06 -2.62 -25.97
C VAL A 66 -16.44 -2.51 -26.64
N PRO A 67 -17.53 -3.11 -26.12
CA PRO A 67 -18.84 -2.99 -26.75
C PRO A 67 -19.39 -1.56 -26.71
N SER A 68 -19.23 -0.82 -25.60
CA SER A 68 -19.72 0.56 -25.51
C SER A 68 -18.94 1.50 -26.44
N GLY A 69 -17.61 1.36 -26.51
CA GLY A 69 -16.77 2.09 -27.44
C GLY A 69 -17.12 1.79 -28.90
N LEU A 70 -17.23 0.51 -29.27
CA LEU A 70 -17.64 0.10 -30.63
C LEU A 70 -19.01 0.65 -31.01
N ALA A 71 -19.99 0.63 -30.09
CA ALA A 71 -21.30 1.22 -30.34
C ALA A 71 -21.18 2.72 -30.68
N ILE A 72 -20.34 3.48 -29.97
CA ILE A 72 -20.12 4.90 -30.27
C ILE A 72 -19.39 5.09 -31.59
N LEU A 73 -18.41 4.25 -31.92
CA LEU A 73 -17.70 4.31 -33.21
C LEU A 73 -18.67 4.07 -34.38
N ILE A 74 -19.55 3.08 -34.27
CA ILE A 74 -20.60 2.80 -35.27
C ILE A 74 -21.56 3.99 -35.39
N LEU A 75 -22.04 4.52 -34.26
CA LEU A 75 -22.92 5.68 -34.25
C LEU A 75 -22.23 6.94 -34.81
N ALA A 76 -20.94 7.14 -34.55
CA ALA A 76 -20.16 8.25 -35.08
C ALA A 76 -20.02 8.14 -36.60
N ALA A 77 -19.69 6.96 -37.13
CA ALA A 77 -19.63 6.71 -38.58
C ALA A 77 -21.01 6.90 -39.24
N TRP A 78 -22.07 6.38 -38.64
CA TRP A 78 -23.44 6.60 -39.10
C TRP A 78 -23.80 8.08 -39.08
N ARG A 79 -23.45 8.80 -38.01
CA ARG A 79 -23.73 10.23 -37.90
C ARG A 79 -22.95 11.05 -38.89
N TRP A 80 -21.71 10.68 -39.20
CA TRP A 80 -20.85 11.40 -40.13
C TRP A 80 -21.31 11.25 -41.58
N THR A 81 -21.70 10.05 -41.99
CA THR A 81 -22.24 9.77 -43.34
C THR A 81 -23.60 10.44 -43.56
N GLY A 82 -24.43 10.53 -42.52
CA GLY A 82 -25.75 11.18 -42.58
C GLY A 82 -25.78 12.67 -42.20
N ARG A 83 -24.62 13.34 -42.05
CA ARG A 83 -24.55 14.57 -41.25
C ARG A 83 -25.24 15.82 -41.77
N THR A 84 -25.56 15.84 -43.05
CA THR A 84 -26.32 16.92 -43.70
C THR A 84 -27.80 16.89 -43.33
N LYS A 85 -28.28 15.78 -42.76
CA LYS A 85 -29.67 15.59 -42.32
C LYS A 85 -29.78 15.80 -40.80
N ALA A 86 -30.99 16.10 -40.33
CA ALA A 86 -31.26 16.13 -38.90
C ALA A 86 -31.06 14.74 -38.26
N PRO A 87 -30.55 14.65 -37.01
CA PRO A 87 -30.38 13.38 -36.33
C PRO A 87 -31.75 12.73 -36.07
N SER A 88 -31.86 11.43 -36.36
CA SER A 88 -33.09 10.66 -36.11
C SER A 88 -33.27 10.37 -34.62
N GLY A 89 -34.52 10.12 -34.19
CA GLY A 89 -34.80 9.70 -32.81
C GLY A 89 -34.07 8.41 -32.43
N ILE A 90 -33.97 7.45 -33.36
CA ILE A 90 -33.21 6.19 -33.17
C ILE A 90 -31.73 6.48 -32.89
N PHE A 91 -31.12 7.40 -33.63
CA PHE A 91 -29.73 7.80 -33.40
C PHE A 91 -29.55 8.42 -32.00
N VAL A 92 -30.44 9.33 -31.61
CA VAL A 92 -30.35 10.02 -30.31
C VAL A 92 -30.51 9.02 -29.15
N THR A 93 -31.48 8.11 -29.24
CA THR A 93 -31.70 7.07 -28.24
C THR A 93 -30.53 6.07 -28.18
N GLY A 94 -30.01 5.64 -29.34
CA GLY A 94 -28.83 4.78 -29.40
C GLY A 94 -27.60 5.44 -28.79
N LEU A 95 -27.38 6.72 -29.06
CA LEU A 95 -26.28 7.49 -28.47
C LEU A 95 -26.46 7.68 -26.96
N ALA A 96 -27.69 7.82 -26.47
CA ALA A 96 -27.99 7.86 -25.04
C ALA A 96 -27.61 6.54 -24.35
N ALA A 97 -28.04 5.41 -24.92
CA ALA A 97 -27.74 4.08 -24.38
C ALA A 97 -26.23 3.80 -24.37
N ALA A 98 -25.53 4.17 -25.45
CA ALA A 98 -24.08 4.03 -25.52
C ALA A 98 -23.35 4.93 -24.50
N ALA A 99 -23.84 6.15 -24.27
CA ALA A 99 -23.31 7.04 -23.24
C ALA A 99 -23.52 6.49 -21.82
N LEU A 100 -24.67 5.85 -21.54
CA LEU A 100 -24.88 5.14 -20.28
C LEU A 100 -23.91 3.97 -20.12
N GLY A 101 -23.66 3.20 -21.19
CA GLY A 101 -22.63 2.16 -21.19
C GLY A 101 -21.24 2.71 -20.80
N LEU A 102 -20.86 3.87 -21.34
CA LEU A 102 -19.61 4.54 -20.96
C LEU A 102 -19.54 4.92 -19.48
N THR A 103 -20.67 5.26 -18.83
CA THR A 103 -20.65 5.55 -17.39
C THR A 103 -20.31 4.32 -16.56
N VAL A 104 -20.79 3.13 -16.97
CA VAL A 104 -20.43 1.86 -16.35
C VAL A 104 -18.95 1.54 -16.60
N THR A 105 -18.47 1.76 -17.83
CA THR A 105 -17.04 1.65 -18.17
C THR A 105 -16.19 2.56 -17.30
N ALA A 106 -16.58 3.83 -17.13
CA ALA A 106 -15.86 4.81 -16.32
C ALA A 106 -15.82 4.42 -14.84
N TRP A 107 -16.94 3.93 -14.29
CA TRP A 107 -17.00 3.41 -12.92
C TRP A 107 -16.01 2.26 -12.71
N TRP A 108 -15.99 1.29 -13.62
CA TRP A 108 -15.02 0.19 -13.57
C TRP A 108 -13.57 0.67 -13.75
N GLY A 109 -13.33 1.67 -14.61
CA GLY A 109 -12.01 2.27 -14.76
C GLY A 109 -11.50 2.88 -13.46
N GLY A 110 -12.36 3.62 -12.75
CA GLY A 110 -12.06 4.12 -11.41
C GLY A 110 -11.86 3.01 -10.39
N LYS A 111 -12.74 1.99 -10.38
CA LYS A 111 -12.64 0.86 -9.44
C LYS A 111 -11.32 0.09 -9.61
N ILE A 112 -10.86 -0.11 -10.84
CA ILE A 112 -9.57 -0.73 -11.15
C ILE A 112 -8.42 0.05 -10.51
N VAL A 113 -8.39 1.37 -10.67
CA VAL A 113 -7.30 2.20 -10.15
C VAL A 113 -7.36 2.32 -8.62
N TYR A 114 -8.50 2.72 -8.08
CA TYR A 114 -8.63 3.07 -6.65
C TYR A 114 -8.96 1.87 -5.76
N GLY A 115 -9.59 0.83 -6.32
CA GLY A 115 -10.00 -0.36 -5.57
C GLY A 115 -9.01 -1.52 -5.69
N TYR A 116 -8.27 -1.62 -6.79
CA TYR A 116 -7.29 -2.68 -7.03
C TYR A 116 -5.85 -2.19 -7.16
N GLY A 117 -5.60 -0.87 -7.06
CA GLY A 117 -4.25 -0.34 -7.15
C GLY A 117 -3.58 -0.51 -8.52
N LEU A 118 -4.36 -0.74 -9.58
CA LEU A 118 -3.83 -0.91 -10.93
C LEU A 118 -3.41 0.44 -11.54
N GLY A 119 -2.16 0.55 -11.97
CA GLY A 119 -1.61 1.77 -12.56
C GLY A 119 -1.17 2.84 -11.55
N VAL A 120 -1.24 2.53 -10.24
CA VAL A 120 -0.50 3.27 -9.22
C VAL A 120 0.83 2.56 -8.95
N LYS A 121 1.83 3.32 -8.47
CA LYS A 121 3.10 2.73 -8.06
C LYS A 121 2.81 1.78 -6.90
N SER A 122 2.96 0.48 -7.14
CA SER A 122 2.93 -0.50 -6.06
C SER A 122 3.95 -0.09 -5.01
N LEU A 123 3.59 -0.21 -3.75
CA LEU A 123 4.59 -0.22 -2.69
C LEU A 123 5.62 -1.31 -3.05
N PRO A 124 6.91 -1.14 -2.71
CA PRO A 124 7.90 -2.19 -2.88
C PRO A 124 7.31 -3.51 -2.37
N GLN A 125 7.37 -4.56 -3.20
CA GLN A 125 7.03 -5.90 -2.74
C GLN A 125 7.90 -6.16 -1.52
N VAL A 126 7.28 -6.35 -0.36
CA VAL A 126 7.99 -6.73 0.87
C VAL A 126 8.42 -8.18 0.68
N THR A 127 9.56 -8.39 0.02
CA THR A 127 10.22 -9.69 -0.07
C THR A 127 10.96 -9.93 1.24
N GLY A 128 10.20 -10.23 2.29
CA GLY A 128 10.72 -10.79 3.52
C GLY A 128 9.91 -12.04 3.83
N ASP A 129 10.57 -13.12 4.25
CA ASP A 129 9.93 -14.40 4.56
C ASP A 129 8.74 -14.17 5.52
N GLY A 130 7.54 -14.36 4.98
CA GLY A 130 6.32 -13.80 5.54
C GLY A 130 5.07 -14.46 4.95
N HIS A 131 4.90 -15.73 5.30
CA HIS A 131 3.68 -16.54 5.32
C HIS A 131 2.75 -16.48 4.09
N ASP A 132 2.83 -17.53 3.28
CA ASP A 132 1.83 -17.92 2.30
C ASP A 132 0.43 -17.99 2.93
N HIS A 133 -0.53 -17.26 2.36
CA HIS A 133 -1.93 -17.40 2.70
C HIS A 133 -2.60 -18.45 1.80
N ASP A 134 -2.65 -19.68 2.31
CA ASP A 134 -3.50 -20.74 1.78
C ASP A 134 -4.99 -20.33 1.90
N HIS A 135 -5.66 -20.22 0.76
CA HIS A 135 -7.10 -19.96 0.71
C HIS A 135 -7.85 -21.29 0.70
N GLY A 136 -8.28 -21.70 1.89
CA GLY A 136 -9.05 -22.92 2.11
C GLY A 136 -10.35 -22.98 1.29
N GLY A 137 -10.50 -24.09 0.55
CA GLY A 137 -11.72 -24.48 -0.15
C GLY A 137 -11.92 -26.00 -0.17
N GLY A 138 -12.57 -26.53 0.87
CA GLY A 138 -13.48 -27.68 0.88
C GLY A 138 -13.16 -29.00 0.15
N VAL A 139 -12.78 -30.01 0.95
CA VAL A 139 -13.11 -31.46 0.93
C VAL A 139 -12.95 -32.31 -0.36
N ALA A 140 -12.05 -33.30 -0.32
CA ALA A 140 -12.40 -34.73 -0.12
C ALA A 140 -11.18 -35.68 -0.29
N ALA A 141 -10.95 -36.51 0.74
CA ALA A 141 -10.42 -37.88 0.79
C ALA A 141 -9.30 -38.32 -0.19
N ALA A 142 -8.17 -38.81 0.34
CA ALA A 142 -7.96 -40.23 0.66
C ALA A 142 -6.49 -40.50 1.03
N ASP A 143 -6.31 -41.34 2.06
CA ASP A 143 -5.22 -42.26 2.41
C ASP A 143 -3.80 -42.02 1.86
N HIS A 144 -2.81 -42.02 2.76
CA HIS A 144 -1.88 -43.15 2.86
C HIS A 144 -1.08 -43.14 4.17
N ASP A 145 -0.88 -44.36 4.67
CA ASP A 145 -0.46 -44.78 6.00
C ASP A 145 0.98 -44.42 6.42
N MET A 146 1.14 -44.41 7.74
CA MET A 146 2.40 -44.36 8.49
C MET A 146 3.13 -45.72 8.43
N ASP A 147 4.47 -45.70 8.47
CA ASP A 147 5.27 -46.62 9.31
C ASP A 147 6.73 -46.12 9.49
N PRO A 148 7.50 -46.61 10.50
CA PRO A 148 8.48 -45.81 11.25
C PRO A 148 9.98 -46.15 11.01
N MET A 149 10.85 -45.24 11.51
CA MET A 149 12.31 -45.26 11.81
C MET A 149 12.93 -46.65 12.15
N PRO A 150 14.27 -46.94 12.02
CA PRO A 150 15.38 -46.14 12.61
C PRO A 150 16.84 -46.27 12.05
N ASP A 151 17.73 -45.45 12.63
CA ASP A 151 19.18 -45.55 12.93
C ASP A 151 20.21 -46.24 12.01
N SER A 152 21.33 -45.55 11.78
CA SER A 152 22.69 -46.13 11.71
C SER A 152 23.77 -45.09 12.07
N ALA A 153 24.60 -45.42 13.06
CA ALA A 153 25.78 -44.68 13.51
C ALA A 153 27.08 -45.29 12.89
N PRO A 154 28.29 -45.09 13.45
CA PRO A 154 29.33 -44.17 12.95
C PRO A 154 30.64 -44.87 12.52
N THR A 155 31.57 -44.17 11.84
CA THR A 155 33.00 -44.58 11.82
C THR A 155 33.95 -43.38 11.71
N ALA A 156 35.02 -43.47 12.49
CA ALA A 156 36.17 -42.57 12.59
C ALA A 156 37.21 -42.79 11.48
N ASP A 157 38.17 -41.85 11.34
CA ASP A 157 39.63 -42.03 11.13
C ASP A 157 40.23 -40.65 10.77
N VAL A 158 40.96 -39.97 11.68
CA VAL A 158 42.43 -39.97 11.88
C VAL A 158 43.22 -39.53 10.64
N HIS A 159 43.95 -38.39 10.72
CA HIS A 159 45.42 -38.29 10.57
C HIS A 159 45.93 -36.84 10.69
N ASP A 160 46.98 -36.69 11.51
CA ASP A 160 47.83 -35.52 11.74
C ASP A 160 48.78 -35.19 10.57
N ASN A 161 49.14 -33.91 10.43
CA ASN A 161 50.50 -33.34 10.58
C ASN A 161 50.65 -31.99 9.82
N ALA A 162 50.92 -30.91 10.57
CA ALA A 162 52.19 -30.15 10.63
C ALA A 162 53.02 -30.04 9.31
N ASP A 163 53.60 -28.92 8.82
CA ASP A 163 54.29 -27.76 9.39
C ASP A 163 54.46 -26.65 8.31
N GLY A 164 54.77 -25.39 8.68
CA GLY A 164 55.44 -24.46 7.75
C GLY A 164 55.33 -22.95 8.03
N HIS A 165 56.29 -22.42 8.79
CA HIS A 165 56.55 -20.99 9.05
C HIS A 165 56.71 -20.11 7.80
N HIS A 166 56.40 -18.80 7.90
CA HIS A 166 57.39 -17.71 7.79
C HIS A 166 56.82 -16.35 8.24
N ASP A 167 57.46 -15.77 9.26
CA ASP A 167 57.42 -14.34 9.59
C ASP A 167 58.11 -13.51 8.50
N THR A 168 57.58 -12.31 8.20
CA THR A 168 58.37 -11.06 8.11
C THR A 168 57.44 -9.84 8.09
N ALA A 169 57.72 -8.87 8.97
CA ALA A 169 57.26 -7.48 8.91
C ALA A 169 58.52 -6.58 8.99
N PRO A 170 58.47 -5.24 8.83
CA PRO A 170 57.47 -4.36 8.21
C PRO A 170 58.10 -3.44 7.14
N THR A 171 57.30 -2.74 6.34
CA THR A 171 57.74 -1.48 5.70
C THR A 171 56.73 -0.38 5.99
N SER A 172 57.26 0.76 6.39
CA SER A 172 56.56 1.94 6.86
C SER A 172 55.97 2.72 5.70
N HIS A 173 54.70 3.10 5.79
CA HIS A 173 54.23 4.33 5.17
C HIS A 173 53.28 5.04 6.14
N ASP A 174 53.78 6.17 6.62
CA ASP A 174 53.13 7.21 7.41
C ASP A 174 52.17 7.98 6.51
N ASN A 175 50.87 7.88 6.82
CA ASN A 175 49.87 8.86 6.43
C ASN A 175 49.15 9.29 7.72
N SER A 176 49.75 10.26 8.39
CA SER A 176 49.17 10.98 9.51
C SER A 176 48.38 12.18 9.00
N ASP A 177 47.10 11.98 8.72
CA ASP A 177 46.15 13.03 8.45
C ASP A 177 44.85 12.82 9.24
N GLY A 178 44.83 13.43 10.43
CA GLY A 178 43.65 14.08 11.01
C GLY A 178 42.44 13.22 11.31
N HIS A 179 42.50 12.44 12.40
CA HIS A 179 41.30 11.95 13.09
C HIS A 179 40.49 13.15 13.64
N HIS A 180 39.41 13.51 12.94
CA HIS A 180 38.25 14.09 13.58
C HIS A 180 37.38 12.95 14.08
N ASP A 181 37.53 12.59 15.35
CA ASP A 181 36.58 11.75 16.07
C ASP A 181 35.32 12.58 16.37
N GLU A 182 34.46 12.77 15.37
CA GLU A 182 33.09 13.25 15.53
C GLU A 182 32.15 12.33 14.76
N ASP A 183 31.92 11.11 15.24
CA ASP A 183 30.77 10.28 14.82
C ASP A 183 30.43 9.20 15.85
N SER A 184 30.36 9.59 17.13
CA SER A 184 29.48 8.87 18.06
C SER A 184 28.08 9.46 17.92
N PRO A 185 27.07 8.69 17.47
CA PRO A 185 25.70 9.21 17.39
C PRO A 185 25.29 9.76 18.76
N SER A 186 24.78 10.99 18.78
CA SER A 186 24.32 11.64 20.00
C SER A 186 23.23 10.79 20.66
N ALA A 187 23.44 10.39 21.92
CA ALA A 187 22.46 9.60 22.65
C ALA A 187 21.12 10.36 22.76
N ILE A 188 20.01 9.66 22.47
CA ILE A 188 18.66 10.24 22.58
C ILE A 188 18.38 10.56 24.06
N PRO A 189 18.07 11.83 24.41
CA PRO A 189 17.79 12.20 25.79
C PRO A 189 16.55 11.48 26.34
N ALA A 190 16.61 11.07 27.61
CA ALA A 190 15.43 10.54 28.30
C ALA A 190 14.31 11.59 28.35
N PRO A 191 13.04 11.22 28.10
CA PRO A 191 11.96 12.20 28.04
C PRO A 191 11.59 12.71 29.44
N GLN A 192 11.20 13.98 29.50
CA GLN A 192 10.60 14.55 30.70
C GLN A 192 9.23 13.90 30.98
N ALA A 193 8.95 13.57 32.24
CA ALA A 193 7.65 13.03 32.64
C ALA A 193 6.50 13.95 32.22
N GLY A 194 5.47 13.38 31.58
CA GLY A 194 4.31 14.11 31.08
C GLY A 194 4.55 14.83 29.75
N SER A 195 5.69 14.62 29.08
CA SER A 195 5.94 15.07 27.72
C SER A 195 5.32 14.11 26.68
N PRO A 196 5.11 14.56 25.43
CA PRO A 196 4.72 13.68 24.33
C PRO A 196 5.63 12.46 24.16
N ALA A 197 6.95 12.63 24.27
CA ALA A 197 7.91 11.52 24.18
C ALA A 197 7.76 10.51 25.33
N SER A 198 7.45 10.97 26.55
CA SER A 198 7.20 10.04 27.67
C SER A 198 5.92 9.22 27.47
N VAL A 199 4.94 9.73 26.71
CA VAL A 199 3.74 8.95 26.36
C VAL A 199 4.06 7.88 25.32
N ALA A 200 4.91 8.18 24.34
CA ALA A 200 5.39 7.18 23.37
C ALA A 200 6.18 6.06 24.07
N ASP A 201 7.05 6.40 25.02
CA ASP A 201 7.78 5.39 25.81
C ASP A 201 6.83 4.56 26.68
N ALA A 202 5.89 5.20 27.39
CA ALA A 202 4.91 4.50 28.20
C ALA A 202 4.02 3.56 27.36
N PHE A 203 3.74 3.92 26.11
CA PHE A 203 3.00 3.10 25.17
C PHE A 203 3.76 1.83 24.79
N GLY A 204 5.04 1.96 24.40
CA GLY A 204 5.90 0.81 24.09
C GLY A 204 6.07 -0.13 25.28
N GLU A 205 6.28 0.42 26.48
CA GLU A 205 6.37 -0.37 27.72
C GLU A 205 5.07 -1.10 28.05
N ALA A 206 3.91 -0.44 27.86
CA ALA A 206 2.61 -1.06 28.10
C ALA A 206 2.30 -2.19 27.10
N LEU A 207 2.67 -2.04 25.83
CA LEU A 207 2.58 -3.12 24.84
C LEU A 207 3.45 -4.31 25.24
N LYS A 208 4.72 -4.06 25.56
CA LYS A 208 5.68 -5.10 25.97
C LYS A 208 5.24 -5.83 27.24
N ALA A 209 4.63 -5.11 28.19
CA ALA A 209 4.10 -5.67 29.43
C ALA A 209 2.74 -6.38 29.27
N GLY A 210 2.06 -6.22 28.13
CA GLY A 210 0.70 -6.71 27.94
C GLY A 210 -0.35 -5.98 28.81
N ASP A 211 -0.11 -4.72 29.17
CA ASP A 211 -0.97 -3.95 30.08
C ASP A 211 -2.04 -3.15 29.32
N GLU A 212 -3.17 -3.80 29.04
CA GLU A 212 -4.32 -3.16 28.38
C GLU A 212 -4.83 -1.94 29.17
N ALA A 213 -4.80 -1.98 30.50
CA ALA A 213 -5.32 -0.90 31.33
C ALA A 213 -4.45 0.35 31.19
N ALA A 214 -3.12 0.18 31.15
CA ALA A 214 -2.19 1.26 30.85
C ALA A 214 -2.40 1.80 29.42
N LEU A 215 -2.52 0.94 28.41
CA LEU A 215 -2.82 1.37 27.04
C LEU A 215 -4.12 2.18 26.97
N ARG A 216 -5.19 1.70 27.59
CA ARG A 216 -6.48 2.41 27.64
C ARG A 216 -6.34 3.79 28.30
N ALA A 217 -5.47 3.92 29.29
CA ALA A 217 -5.17 5.19 29.93
C ALA A 217 -4.35 6.15 29.05
N LEU A 218 -3.63 5.68 28.04
CA LEU A 218 -2.86 6.54 27.12
C LEU A 218 -3.69 7.01 25.93
N PHE A 219 -4.66 6.21 25.47
CA PHE A 219 -5.45 6.52 24.27
C PHE A 219 -6.65 7.44 24.53
N ALA A 220 -7.00 8.21 23.50
CA ALA A 220 -8.32 8.79 23.37
C ALA A 220 -9.30 7.74 22.81
N PRO A 221 -10.61 7.77 23.17
CA PRO A 221 -11.55 6.73 22.73
C PRO A 221 -11.64 6.57 21.20
N GLY A 222 -11.63 7.69 20.47
CA GLY A 222 -11.72 7.72 19.00
C GLY A 222 -10.36 7.71 18.29
N ALA A 223 -9.33 7.15 18.92
CA ALA A 223 -8.01 7.08 18.30
C ALA A 223 -8.04 6.19 17.05
N VAL A 224 -7.22 6.54 16.06
CA VAL A 224 -7.04 5.77 14.83
C VAL A 224 -5.67 5.11 14.85
N ILE A 225 -5.63 3.79 14.71
CA ILE A 225 -4.39 3.02 14.59
C ILE A 225 -4.30 2.60 13.12
N ALA A 226 -3.16 2.81 12.48
CA ALA A 226 -2.95 2.45 11.08
C ALA A 226 -1.65 1.67 10.92
N GLU A 227 -1.74 0.52 10.28
CA GLU A 227 -0.59 -0.34 10.01
C GLU A 227 -0.85 -1.17 8.76
N GLY A 228 0.18 -1.40 7.95
CA GLY A 228 0.12 -2.38 6.85
C GLY A 228 -0.97 -2.11 5.80
N GLY A 229 -1.46 -0.88 5.70
CA GLY A 229 -2.57 -0.49 4.82
C GLY A 229 -3.98 -0.67 5.41
N GLY A 230 -4.11 -1.21 6.63
CA GLY A 230 -5.34 -1.24 7.42
C GLY A 230 -5.43 -0.08 8.41
N ALA A 231 -6.61 0.08 9.02
CA ALA A 231 -6.78 0.98 10.15
C ALA A 231 -7.99 0.64 11.03
N GLU A 232 -7.78 0.63 12.35
CA GLU A 232 -8.81 0.65 13.37
C GLU A 232 -9.20 2.08 13.71
N ARG A 233 -10.49 2.30 13.99
CA ARG A 233 -11.09 3.64 14.14
C ARG A 233 -11.51 3.98 15.57
N SER A 234 -11.21 3.11 16.53
CA SER A 234 -11.33 3.38 17.96
C SER A 234 -10.38 2.51 18.77
N PHE A 235 -10.17 2.88 20.04
CA PHE A 235 -9.40 2.04 20.96
C PHE A 235 -10.06 0.67 21.18
N GLU A 236 -11.39 0.61 21.25
CA GLU A 236 -12.14 -0.64 21.42
C GLU A 236 -11.98 -1.58 20.22
N GLU A 237 -11.92 -1.04 19.00
CA GLU A 237 -11.66 -1.83 17.80
C GLU A 237 -10.24 -2.40 17.80
N TYR A 238 -9.25 -1.57 18.15
CA TYR A 238 -7.85 -1.99 18.31
C TYR A 238 -7.68 -3.09 19.38
N ALA A 239 -8.28 -2.87 20.57
CA ALA A 239 -8.25 -3.82 21.68
C ALA A 239 -8.93 -5.15 21.35
N GLY A 240 -10.02 -5.11 20.58
CA GLY A 240 -10.79 -6.30 20.23
C GLY A 240 -10.12 -7.20 19.19
N HIS A 241 -9.20 -6.68 18.37
CA HIS A 241 -8.63 -7.39 17.24
C HIS A 241 -7.10 -7.49 17.30
N HIS A 242 -6.37 -6.38 17.13
CA HIS A 242 -4.94 -6.43 16.84
C HIS A 242 -4.05 -6.30 18.07
N MET A 243 -4.50 -5.62 19.13
CA MET A 243 -3.68 -5.33 20.32
C MET A 243 -3.02 -6.55 20.94
N SER A 244 -3.73 -7.68 21.03
CA SER A 244 -3.16 -8.91 21.61
C SER A 244 -1.97 -9.47 20.82
N ASN A 245 -1.98 -9.31 19.49
CA ASN A 245 -0.86 -9.70 18.64
C ASN A 245 0.32 -8.75 18.81
N ASP A 246 0.06 -7.45 18.91
CA ASP A 246 1.10 -6.43 19.12
C ASP A 246 1.78 -6.60 20.47
N MET A 247 1.02 -6.90 21.53
CA MET A 247 1.59 -7.22 22.84
C MET A 247 2.49 -8.45 22.76
N ALA A 248 2.03 -9.51 22.11
CA ALA A 248 2.81 -10.73 21.94
C ALA A 248 4.08 -10.48 21.10
N TYR A 249 3.99 -9.64 20.08
CA TYR A 249 5.14 -9.24 19.26
C TYR A 249 6.13 -8.39 20.06
N ALA A 250 5.64 -7.35 20.74
CA ALA A 250 6.45 -6.43 21.53
C ALA A 250 7.15 -7.10 22.71
N ALA A 251 6.54 -8.13 23.30
CA ALA A 251 7.17 -8.95 24.34
C ALA A 251 8.30 -9.84 23.81
N ALA A 252 8.29 -10.21 22.52
CA ALA A 252 9.20 -11.18 21.92
C ALA A 252 10.46 -10.55 21.28
N VAL A 253 10.41 -9.26 20.94
CA VAL A 253 11.49 -8.55 20.23
C VAL A 253 12.02 -7.36 21.05
N SER A 254 13.23 -6.90 20.75
CA SER A 254 13.75 -5.62 21.24
C SER A 254 13.48 -4.51 20.23
N PHE A 255 13.19 -3.31 20.75
CA PHE A 255 13.07 -2.08 19.96
C PHE A 255 14.20 -1.14 20.39
N ASP A 256 15.18 -0.96 19.53
CA ASP A 256 16.32 -0.07 19.74
C ASP A 256 16.02 1.27 19.06
N LEU A 257 15.61 2.27 19.84
CA LEU A 257 15.29 3.60 19.33
C LEU A 257 16.54 4.27 18.74
N LYS A 258 16.49 4.61 17.45
CA LYS A 258 17.61 5.21 16.69
C LYS A 258 17.46 6.72 16.51
N ASP A 259 16.24 7.18 16.28
CA ASP A 259 15.93 8.60 16.16
C ASP A 259 14.54 8.91 16.70
N ARG A 260 14.36 10.14 17.19
CA ARG A 260 13.04 10.65 17.57
C ARG A 260 12.94 12.15 17.32
N ASN A 261 11.98 12.52 16.46
CA ASN A 261 11.61 13.91 16.23
C ASN A 261 10.26 14.24 16.87
N ILE A 262 10.15 15.42 17.47
CA ILE A 262 8.94 15.88 18.16
C ILE A 262 8.52 17.22 17.57
N LEU A 263 7.34 17.24 16.96
CA LEU A 263 6.72 18.45 16.42
C LEU A 263 5.57 18.86 17.34
N GLU A 264 5.81 19.83 18.23
CA GLU A 264 4.79 20.34 19.16
C GLU A 264 4.22 21.68 18.69
N ASN A 265 2.89 21.79 18.63
CA ASN A 265 2.18 23.03 18.34
C ASN A 265 0.95 23.17 19.25
N GLY A 266 1.12 23.95 20.33
CA GLY A 266 0.06 24.20 21.31
C GLY A 266 -0.40 22.93 22.01
N ASN A 267 -1.63 22.50 21.75
CA ASN A 267 -2.25 21.32 22.38
C ASN A 267 -2.15 20.05 21.52
N ILE A 268 -1.36 20.07 20.44
CA ILE A 268 -1.12 18.92 19.56
C ILE A 268 0.39 18.69 19.49
N ALA A 269 0.80 17.43 19.54
CA ALA A 269 2.17 17.01 19.30
C ALA A 269 2.20 15.83 18.33
N THR A 270 3.22 15.77 17.47
CA THR A 270 3.53 14.60 16.66
C THR A 270 4.89 14.08 17.09
N VAL A 271 4.94 12.83 17.55
CA VAL A 271 6.17 12.11 17.87
C VAL A 271 6.45 11.15 16.72
N ILE A 272 7.61 11.29 16.10
CA ILE A 272 8.06 10.43 15.00
C ILE A 272 9.29 9.69 15.51
N SER A 273 9.16 8.38 15.72
CA SER A 273 10.23 7.53 16.23
C SER A 273 10.69 6.57 15.13
N GLN A 274 12.01 6.42 15.00
CA GLN A 274 12.62 5.38 14.19
C GLN A 274 13.32 4.40 15.13
N SER A 275 13.01 3.11 15.02
CA SER A 275 13.61 2.06 15.84
C SER A 275 14.13 0.92 14.96
N GLU A 276 15.15 0.24 15.45
CA GLU A 276 15.56 -1.05 14.92
C GLU A 276 14.95 -2.15 15.78
N ILE A 277 14.33 -3.14 15.14
CA ILE A 277 13.71 -4.28 15.79
C ILE A 277 14.62 -5.49 15.60
N ASN A 278 14.97 -6.13 16.71
CA ASN A 278 15.81 -7.33 16.74
C ASN A 278 15.16 -8.42 17.59
N GLY A 279 15.23 -9.68 17.17
CA GLY A 279 14.77 -10.83 17.96
C GLY A 279 14.27 -11.99 17.13
N ALA A 280 13.33 -12.75 17.68
CA ALA A 280 12.63 -13.81 16.98
C ALA A 280 11.16 -13.84 17.39
N TYR A 281 10.27 -14.07 16.43
CA TYR A 281 8.83 -14.15 16.67
C TYR A 281 8.23 -15.32 15.89
N ARG A 282 7.48 -16.19 16.59
CA ARG A 282 6.89 -17.42 16.03
C ARG A 282 7.92 -18.36 15.36
N GLY A 283 9.15 -18.36 15.86
CA GLY A 283 10.24 -19.20 15.34
C GLY A 283 11.06 -18.57 14.22
N GLU A 284 10.64 -17.41 13.70
CA GLU A 284 11.33 -16.72 12.62
C GLU A 284 12.20 -15.56 13.14
N PRO A 285 13.41 -15.36 12.61
CA PRO A 285 14.25 -14.21 12.97
C PRO A 285 13.61 -12.91 12.50
N VAL A 286 13.71 -11.87 13.33
CA VAL A 286 13.21 -10.52 13.04
C VAL A 286 14.38 -9.56 13.11
N HIS A 287 14.70 -8.93 11.98
CA HIS A 287 15.60 -7.79 11.88
C HIS A 287 15.00 -6.74 10.94
N ARG A 288 14.46 -5.67 11.50
CA ARG A 288 13.65 -4.69 10.75
C ARG A 288 13.88 -3.27 11.25
N GLN A 289 13.74 -2.31 10.35
CA GLN A 289 13.60 -0.91 10.71
C GLN A 289 12.11 -0.61 10.84
N ALA A 290 11.73 0.06 11.92
CA ALA A 290 10.36 0.46 12.20
C ALA A 290 10.24 1.97 12.32
N MET A 291 9.13 2.49 11.80
CA MET A 291 8.74 3.89 11.90
C MET A 291 7.40 3.95 12.63
N GLU A 292 7.36 4.77 13.69
CA GLU A 292 6.16 5.12 14.42
C GLU A 292 5.89 6.61 14.26
N THR A 293 4.68 6.96 13.80
CA THR A 293 4.17 8.33 13.88
C THR A 293 2.98 8.37 14.82
N MET A 294 3.15 9.02 15.97
CA MET A 294 2.13 9.17 16.99
C MET A 294 1.65 10.62 17.05
N VAL A 295 0.34 10.85 16.90
CA VAL A 295 -0.28 12.16 17.12
C VAL A 295 -0.94 12.17 18.48
N LEU A 296 -0.52 13.11 19.31
CA LEU A 296 -1.06 13.34 20.63
C LEU A 296 -1.82 14.64 20.69
N LYS A 297 -2.87 14.66 21.50
CA LYS A 297 -3.60 15.88 21.86
C LYS A 297 -3.71 15.99 23.36
N ARG A 298 -3.59 17.21 23.87
CA ARG A 298 -3.74 17.49 25.29
C ARG A 298 -5.23 17.59 25.65
N ASP A 299 -5.76 16.55 26.27
CA ASP A 299 -7.13 16.47 26.77
C ASP A 299 -7.13 16.68 28.29
N ALA A 300 -7.83 17.71 28.78
CA ALA A 300 -7.87 18.10 30.19
C ALA A 300 -6.48 18.24 30.85
N GLY A 301 -5.48 18.70 30.10
CA GLY A 301 -4.11 18.89 30.59
C GLY A 301 -3.20 17.66 30.50
N VAL A 302 -3.73 16.52 30.05
CA VAL A 302 -2.98 15.26 29.89
C VAL A 302 -2.86 14.93 28.41
N TRP A 303 -1.67 14.52 27.95
CA TRP A 303 -1.50 14.05 26.59
C TRP A 303 -2.17 12.69 26.39
N LYS A 304 -2.97 12.59 25.33
CA LYS A 304 -3.63 11.37 24.89
C LYS A 304 -3.22 11.05 23.46
N ILE A 305 -3.10 9.77 23.15
CA ILE A 305 -2.85 9.27 21.81
C ILE A 305 -4.15 9.36 21.01
N HIS A 306 -4.14 10.13 19.92
CA HIS A 306 -5.27 10.26 18.99
C HIS A 306 -5.01 9.54 17.66
N HIS A 307 -3.75 9.29 17.33
CA HIS A 307 -3.38 8.51 16.15
C HIS A 307 -2.05 7.80 16.38
N VAL A 308 -1.94 6.57 15.89
CA VAL A 308 -0.69 5.84 15.71
C VAL A 308 -0.64 5.36 14.27
N HIS A 309 0.49 5.54 13.61
CA HIS A 309 0.79 4.92 12.32
C HIS A 309 2.11 4.18 12.44
N TRP A 310 2.07 2.87 12.20
CA TRP A 310 3.25 2.02 12.13
C TRP A 310 3.54 1.55 10.72
N SER A 311 4.82 1.53 10.40
CA SER A 311 5.35 0.83 9.24
C SER A 311 6.70 0.21 9.59
N SER A 312 7.05 -0.88 8.92
CA SER A 312 8.37 -1.48 9.06
C SER A 312 8.87 -2.00 7.72
N ALA A 313 10.19 -2.11 7.61
CA ALA A 313 10.88 -2.69 6.46
C ALA A 313 12.03 -3.60 6.94
N PRO A 314 12.37 -4.68 6.23
CA PRO A 314 13.60 -5.43 6.50
C PRO A 314 14.83 -4.52 6.43
N ILE A 315 15.82 -4.75 7.29
CA ILE A 315 17.15 -4.14 7.15
C ILE A 315 17.97 -5.09 6.30
N THR A 316 18.26 -4.69 5.06
CA THR A 316 19.23 -5.37 4.20
C THR A 316 20.57 -4.62 4.31
N GLU A 317 21.69 -5.34 4.35
CA GLU A 317 23.05 -4.78 4.55
C GLU A 317 23.46 -3.67 3.54
N ASP A 318 22.67 -3.40 2.50
CA ASP A 318 22.94 -2.40 1.45
C ASP A 318 22.48 -0.95 1.77
N HIS A 319 22.08 -0.64 3.00
CA HIS A 319 21.59 0.69 3.38
C HIS A 319 22.30 1.29 4.60
N GLU A 320 23.63 1.29 4.59
CA GLU A 320 24.42 2.30 5.33
C GLU A 320 24.69 3.48 4.39
N HIS A 321 23.89 4.55 4.51
CA HIS A 321 24.15 5.86 3.93
C HIS A 321 23.83 6.96 4.93
#